data_AF-A0A8T6IL52-F1
#
_entry.id   AF-A0A8T6IL52-F1
#
_cell.length_a   1.000
_cell.length_b   1.000
_cell.length_c   1.000
_cell.angle_alpha   90.00
_cell.angle_beta   90.00
_cell.angle_gamma   90.00
#
_symmetry.space_group_name_H-M   'P 1'
#
loop_
_entity.id
_entity.type
_entity.pdbx_description
1 polymer ?
#
loop_
_entity_poly.entity_id
_entity_poly.type
_entity_poly.pdbx_seq_one_letter_code
_entity_poly.pdbx_strand_id
1 'polypeptide(L)'
;MKRALVFAKADTKTLNEHLQPLRRYLHAQVGRPWDKVWSDIAAGLRVTSTVQQHVRDHVFDFVARNVFLRAGEPWLREFGRERPLRESYRELWVDPRTGILRHNRHRVTWRQTLRQRRERTERALQARMVPGPGDVQYHLLADGAWWEVVLAREPEAGPPDASPPMDVVLSSGLAALPPNEFYGQDGVYASRKRQLSRREAARLGLRRQNLGRKRP
;
A
#
# COMPACT_ATOMS: atom_id res chain seq x y z
N MET A 1 39.91 18.44 5.47
CA MET A 1 38.71 18.33 6.33
C MET A 1 37.50 17.95 5.49
N LYS A 2 36.76 16.92 5.93
CA LYS A 2 35.34 16.55 5.67
C LYS A 2 35.20 15.05 5.35
N ARG A 3 35.01 14.27 6.43
CA ARG A 3 34.56 12.87 6.40
C ARG A 3 33.07 12.87 6.03
N ALA A 4 32.70 12.17 4.97
CA ALA A 4 31.30 11.84 4.69
C ALA A 4 30.87 10.72 5.65
N LEU A 5 29.92 11.01 6.55
CA LEU A 5 29.20 9.98 7.29
C LEU A 5 28.31 9.22 6.30
N VAL A 6 28.69 7.99 6.00
CA VAL A 6 27.80 7.00 5.42
C VAL A 6 26.80 6.61 6.52
N PHE A 7 25.56 7.06 6.40
CA PHE A 7 24.48 6.53 7.22
C PHE A 7 24.24 5.09 6.79
N ALA A 8 24.78 4.15 7.58
CA ALA A 8 24.44 2.75 7.46
C ALA A 8 22.92 2.60 7.60
N LYS A 9 22.32 2.00 6.56
CA LYS A 9 20.94 1.54 6.55
C LYS A 9 20.72 0.75 7.84
N ALA A 10 19.83 1.23 8.71
CA ALA A 10 19.48 0.50 9.92
C ALA A 10 18.83 -0.81 9.48
N ASP A 11 19.61 -1.89 9.49
CA ASP A 11 19.08 -3.24 9.52
C ASP A 11 18.23 -3.34 10.79
N THR A 12 16.92 -3.14 10.64
CA THR A 12 15.95 -3.67 11.59
C THR A 12 16.12 -5.19 11.55
N LYS A 13 17.05 -5.69 12.38
CA LYS A 13 17.06 -7.06 12.85
C LYS A 13 15.70 -7.29 13.51
N THR A 14 14.72 -7.73 12.73
CA THR A 14 13.52 -8.34 13.26
C THR A 14 13.99 -9.62 13.93
N LEU A 15 14.16 -9.56 15.27
CA LEU A 15 14.35 -10.76 16.07
C LEU A 15 13.18 -11.67 15.71
N ASN A 16 13.50 -12.83 15.15
CA ASN A 16 12.54 -13.83 14.72
C ASN A 16 11.93 -14.45 15.98
N GLU A 17 11.06 -13.71 16.67
CA GLU A 17 10.41 -14.17 17.87
C GLU A 17 9.32 -15.16 17.50
N HIS A 18 9.39 -16.35 18.07
CA HIS A 18 8.36 -17.37 17.90
C HIS A 18 7.10 -16.94 18.68
N LEU A 19 6.29 -16.05 18.10
CA LEU A 19 5.09 -15.45 18.72
C LEU A 19 3.86 -16.39 18.79
N GLN A 20 4.00 -17.63 18.31
CA GLN A 20 2.91 -18.59 18.26
C GLN A 20 2.33 -18.94 19.65
N PRO A 21 3.13 -19.10 20.73
CA PRO A 21 2.60 -19.32 22.07
C PRO A 21 1.77 -18.15 22.58
N LEU A 22 2.24 -16.91 22.37
CA LEU A 22 1.51 -15.70 22.74
C LEU A 22 0.18 -15.62 21.99
N ARG A 23 0.21 -15.84 20.67
CA ARG A 23 -0.99 -15.88 19.84
C ARG A 23 -1.99 -16.92 20.35
N ARG A 24 -1.56 -18.15 20.62
CA ARG A 24 -2.43 -19.22 21.16
C ARG A 24 -3.04 -18.83 22.50
N TYR A 25 -2.24 -18.26 23.40
CA TYR A 25 -2.73 -17.78 24.69
C TYR A 25 -3.83 -16.72 24.51
N LEU A 26 -3.58 -15.68 23.69
CA LEU A 26 -4.53 -14.60 23.47
C LEU A 26 -5.86 -15.07 22.88
N HIS A 27 -5.82 -16.00 21.92
CA HIS A 27 -7.03 -16.61 21.34
C HIS A 27 -7.83 -17.41 22.39
N ALA A 28 -7.16 -18.07 23.34
CA ALA A 28 -7.83 -18.78 24.43
C ALA A 28 -8.50 -17.84 25.45
N GLN A 29 -8.15 -16.55 25.47
CA GLN A 29 -8.75 -15.56 26.39
C GLN A 29 -10.00 -14.85 25.82
N VAL A 30 -10.43 -15.19 24.61
CA VAL A 30 -11.64 -14.59 24.02
C VAL A 30 -12.86 -14.83 24.93
N GLY A 31 -13.64 -13.78 25.15
CA GLY A 31 -14.77 -13.78 26.08
C GLY A 31 -14.43 -13.27 27.49
N ARG A 32 -13.15 -13.10 27.84
CA ARG A 32 -12.74 -12.49 29.11
C ARG A 32 -12.65 -10.95 29.01
N PRO A 33 -12.80 -10.22 30.13
CA PRO A 33 -12.48 -8.80 30.21
C PRO A 33 -11.02 -8.54 29.84
N TRP A 34 -10.78 -7.62 28.90
CA TRP A 34 -9.45 -7.30 28.40
C TRP A 34 -8.50 -6.85 29.50
N ASP A 35 -8.96 -6.02 30.44
CA ASP A 35 -8.11 -5.52 31.51
C ASP A 35 -7.56 -6.64 32.39
N LYS A 36 -8.36 -7.69 32.64
CA LYS A 36 -7.89 -8.88 33.37
C LYS A 36 -6.86 -9.66 32.58
N VAL A 37 -7.10 -9.88 31.29
CA VAL A 37 -6.12 -10.54 30.40
C VAL A 37 -4.81 -9.75 30.35
N TRP A 38 -4.90 -8.43 30.25
CA TRP A 38 -3.73 -7.56 30.25
C TRP A 38 -2.98 -7.57 31.59
N SER A 39 -3.69 -7.58 32.71
CA SER A 39 -3.08 -7.76 34.04
C SER A 39 -2.35 -9.10 34.16
N ASP A 40 -2.95 -10.20 33.70
CA ASP A 40 -2.34 -11.54 33.73
C ASP A 40 -1.02 -11.55 32.91
N ILE A 41 -1.03 -10.95 31.71
CA ILE A 41 0.16 -10.82 30.85
C ILE A 41 1.22 -9.96 31.54
N ALA A 42 0.83 -8.80 32.08
CA ALA A 42 1.75 -7.87 32.71
C ALA A 42 2.41 -8.47 33.97
N ALA A 43 1.69 -9.27 34.74
CA ALA A 43 2.22 -9.97 35.91
C ALA A 43 3.24 -11.06 35.53
N GLY A 44 3.07 -11.70 34.37
CA GLY A 44 3.98 -12.74 33.87
C GLY A 44 5.28 -12.21 33.25
N LEU A 45 5.40 -10.91 32.98
CA LEU A 45 6.56 -10.29 32.32
C LEU A 45 7.38 -9.46 33.31
N ARG A 46 8.64 -9.81 33.50
CA ARG A 46 9.63 -9.00 34.20
C ARG A 46 10.01 -7.79 33.32
N VAL A 47 9.68 -6.60 33.81
CA VAL A 47 9.86 -5.31 33.09
C VAL A 47 11.33 -5.00 32.77
N THR A 48 12.30 -5.65 33.43
CA THR A 48 13.74 -5.42 33.24
C THR A 48 14.35 -6.16 32.05
N SER A 49 13.61 -7.03 31.37
CA SER A 49 14.11 -7.75 30.19
C SER A 49 13.62 -7.07 28.91
N THR A 50 14.55 -6.64 28.06
CA THR A 50 14.25 -6.07 26.73
C THR A 50 13.48 -7.03 25.84
N VAL A 51 13.76 -8.33 25.92
CA VAL A 51 13.03 -9.38 25.21
C VAL A 51 11.59 -9.48 25.72
N GLN A 52 11.37 -9.46 27.04
CA GLN A 52 10.01 -9.53 27.58
C GLN A 52 9.20 -8.26 27.33
N GLN A 53 9.84 -7.10 27.28
CA GLN A 53 9.22 -5.87 26.81
C GLN A 53 8.83 -5.96 25.33
N HIS A 54 9.67 -6.56 24.48
CA HIS A 54 9.33 -6.77 23.07
C HIS A 54 8.13 -7.71 22.88
N VAL A 55 8.06 -8.81 23.65
CA VAL A 55 6.89 -9.70 23.71
C VAL A 55 5.62 -8.94 24.13
N ARG A 56 5.73 -8.02 25.10
CA ARG A 56 4.62 -7.17 25.53
C ARG A 56 4.13 -6.27 24.40
N ASP A 57 5.04 -5.68 23.64
CA ASP A 57 4.70 -4.81 22.51
C ASP A 57 3.96 -5.61 21.41
N HIS A 58 4.37 -6.87 21.17
CA HIS A 58 3.72 -7.77 20.23
C HIS A 58 2.29 -8.15 20.59
N VAL A 59 1.86 -8.02 21.85
CA VAL A 59 0.44 -8.21 22.20
C VAL A 59 -0.46 -7.30 21.36
N PHE A 60 0.01 -6.07 21.12
CA PHE A 60 -0.73 -5.09 20.33
C PHE A 60 -0.73 -5.38 18.84
N ASP A 61 0.14 -6.26 18.35
CA ASP A 61 0.07 -6.74 16.96
C ASP A 61 -1.12 -7.68 16.73
N PHE A 62 -1.57 -8.36 17.79
CA PHE A 62 -2.72 -9.27 17.73
C PHE A 62 -4.04 -8.61 18.12
N VAL A 63 -4.01 -7.59 19.00
CA VAL A 63 -5.22 -7.04 19.65
C VAL A 63 -5.48 -5.58 19.31
N ALA A 64 -6.64 -5.29 18.72
CA ALA A 64 -7.16 -3.95 18.48
C ALA A 64 -7.80 -3.39 19.76
N ARG A 65 -7.14 -2.45 20.43
CA ARG A 65 -7.59 -1.88 21.72
C ARG A 65 -8.23 -0.50 21.61
N ASN A 66 -7.80 0.32 20.65
CA ASN A 66 -8.35 1.66 20.44
C ASN A 66 -9.55 1.61 19.50
N VAL A 67 -10.53 0.77 19.85
CA VAL A 67 -11.75 0.60 19.08
C VAL A 67 -12.82 1.54 19.63
N PHE A 68 -13.62 2.13 18.75
CA PHE A 68 -14.78 2.93 19.09
C PHE A 68 -15.91 2.61 18.11
N LEU A 69 -17.13 3.06 18.41
CA LEU A 69 -18.27 2.85 17.52
C LEU A 69 -18.57 4.10 16.72
N ARG A 70 -18.80 3.92 15.42
CA ARG A 70 -19.27 4.98 14.53
C ARG A 70 -20.42 4.43 13.71
N ALA A 71 -21.60 5.03 13.87
CA ALA A 71 -22.85 4.54 13.28
C ALA A 71 -23.11 3.04 13.58
N GLY A 72 -22.82 2.59 14.80
CA GLY A 72 -23.00 1.20 15.22
C GLY A 72 -21.89 0.22 14.80
N GLU A 73 -21.00 0.64 13.89
CA GLU A 73 -19.89 -0.19 13.40
C GLU A 73 -18.62 0.01 14.24
N PRO A 74 -17.79 -1.03 14.46
CA PRO A 74 -16.48 -0.90 15.10
C PRO A 74 -15.43 -0.24 14.19
N TRP A 75 -14.78 0.80 14.71
CA TRP A 75 -13.70 1.54 14.08
C TRP A 75 -12.45 1.55 14.96
N LEU A 76 -11.28 1.51 14.34
CA LEU A 76 -9.98 1.49 15.00
C LEU A 76 -9.27 2.82 14.80
N ARG A 77 -8.78 3.43 15.88
CA ARG A 77 -7.97 4.67 15.87
C ARG A 77 -6.51 4.40 16.23
N GLU A 78 -5.60 4.63 15.28
CA GLU A 78 -4.16 4.40 15.46
C GLU A 78 -3.32 5.42 14.70
N PHE A 79 -2.27 5.92 15.35
CA PHE A 79 -1.34 6.89 14.73
C PHE A 79 -2.06 8.08 14.06
N GLY A 80 -3.10 8.59 14.71
CA GLY A 80 -3.93 9.69 14.19
C GLY A 80 -4.85 9.33 13.02
N ARG A 81 -4.94 8.05 12.64
CA ARG A 81 -5.81 7.57 11.54
C ARG A 81 -6.95 6.72 12.09
N GLU A 82 -8.11 6.87 11.47
CA GLU A 82 -9.29 6.06 11.74
C GLU A 82 -9.61 5.17 10.55
N ARG A 83 -9.96 3.91 10.81
CA ARG A 83 -10.39 2.95 9.78
C ARG A 83 -11.43 1.99 10.33
N PRO A 84 -12.30 1.40 9.50
CA PRO A 84 -13.17 0.30 9.93
C PRO A 84 -12.33 -0.86 10.50
N LEU A 85 -12.77 -1.47 11.60
CA LEU A 85 -12.04 -2.58 12.23
C LEU A 85 -11.90 -3.80 11.29
N ARG A 86 -12.88 -4.02 10.41
CA ARG A 86 -12.83 -5.05 9.35
C ARG A 86 -11.64 -4.88 8.40
N GLU A 87 -11.10 -3.67 8.26
CA GLU A 87 -9.90 -3.39 7.45
C GLU A 87 -8.60 -3.52 8.25
N SER A 88 -8.68 -3.88 9.52
CA SER A 88 -7.52 -4.20 10.34
C SER A 88 -7.06 -5.65 10.10
N TYR A 89 -5.75 -5.88 10.17
CA TYR A 89 -5.17 -7.21 10.12
C TYR A 89 -5.22 -7.95 11.47
N ARG A 90 -5.54 -7.23 12.55
CA ARG A 90 -5.55 -7.78 13.90
C ARG A 90 -6.60 -8.86 14.05
N GLU A 91 -6.22 -9.93 14.73
CA GLU A 91 -7.04 -11.12 14.89
C GLU A 91 -8.08 -10.97 16.00
N LEU A 92 -7.79 -10.11 16.97
CA LEU A 92 -8.59 -9.90 18.15
C LEU A 92 -8.83 -8.40 18.33
N TRP A 93 -9.87 -8.06 19.07
CA TRP A 93 -10.20 -6.68 19.40
C TRP A 93 -10.95 -6.58 20.73
N VAL A 94 -10.88 -5.41 21.36
CA VAL A 94 -11.62 -5.11 22.58
C VAL A 94 -12.92 -4.43 22.19
N ASP A 95 -14.04 -5.04 22.59
CA ASP A 95 -15.36 -4.44 22.40
C ASP A 95 -15.51 -3.17 23.24
N PRO A 96 -15.66 -1.98 22.63
CA PRO A 96 -15.67 -0.73 23.38
C PRO A 96 -16.90 -0.58 24.29
N ARG A 97 -17.96 -1.38 24.08
CA ARG A 97 -19.14 -1.35 24.94
C ARG A 97 -18.97 -2.16 26.21
N THR A 98 -18.21 -3.26 26.14
CA THR A 98 -18.18 -4.28 27.21
C THR A 98 -16.79 -4.49 27.80
N GLY A 99 -15.73 -4.00 27.13
CA GLY A 99 -14.34 -4.29 27.48
C GLY A 99 -13.93 -5.74 27.23
N ILE A 100 -14.78 -6.56 26.58
CA ILE A 100 -14.52 -7.99 26.36
C ILE A 100 -13.63 -8.18 25.13
N LEU A 101 -12.65 -9.08 25.26
CA LEU A 101 -11.81 -9.51 24.15
C LEU A 101 -12.60 -10.40 23.19
N ARG A 102 -12.64 -10.03 21.90
CA ARG A 102 -13.40 -10.73 20.85
C ARG A 102 -12.54 -11.07 19.64
N HIS A 103 -12.97 -12.07 18.87
CA HIS A 103 -12.40 -12.33 17.54
C HIS A 103 -12.78 -11.25 16.53
N ASN A 104 -11.82 -10.82 15.72
CA ASN A 104 -12.06 -10.05 14.51
C ASN A 104 -12.25 -10.99 13.32
N ARG A 105 -13.49 -11.49 13.15
CA ARG A 105 -13.84 -12.44 12.10
C ARG A 105 -13.74 -11.87 10.69
N HIS A 106 -13.82 -10.55 10.56
CA HIS A 106 -13.79 -9.84 9.28
C HIS A 106 -12.43 -9.25 8.94
N ARG A 107 -11.36 -9.63 9.67
CA ARG A 107 -10.01 -9.10 9.43
C ARG A 107 -9.55 -9.29 7.99
N VAL A 108 -8.80 -8.32 7.48
CA VAL A 108 -8.10 -8.44 6.20
C VAL A 108 -6.66 -8.87 6.44
N THR A 109 -6.28 -10.01 5.88
CA THR A 109 -4.91 -10.48 5.95
C THR A 109 -3.98 -9.63 5.09
N TRP A 110 -2.71 -9.56 5.43
CA TRP A 110 -1.69 -8.89 4.60
C TRP A 110 -1.72 -9.36 3.14
N ARG A 111 -1.88 -10.69 2.91
CA ARG A 111 -2.00 -11.27 1.57
C ARG A 111 -3.23 -10.74 0.82
N GLN A 112 -4.38 -10.64 1.48
CA GLN A 112 -5.58 -10.05 0.88
C GLN A 112 -5.38 -8.57 0.57
N THR A 113 -4.79 -7.80 1.48
CA THR A 113 -4.50 -6.38 1.26
C THR A 113 -3.54 -6.17 0.08
N LEU A 114 -2.47 -6.96 -0.02
CA LEU A 114 -1.55 -6.91 -1.16
C LEU A 114 -2.26 -7.25 -2.47
N ARG A 115 -3.08 -8.30 -2.47
CA ARG A 115 -3.87 -8.69 -3.64
C ARG A 115 -4.82 -7.57 -4.07
N GLN A 116 -5.58 -7.00 -3.14
CA GLN A 116 -6.49 -5.89 -3.42
C GLN A 116 -5.77 -4.65 -3.95
N ARG A 117 -4.59 -4.32 -3.39
CA ARG A 117 -3.75 -3.23 -3.90
C ARG A 117 -3.30 -3.50 -5.33
N ARG A 118 -2.78 -4.70 -5.62
CA ARG A 118 -2.39 -5.10 -6.98
C ARG A 118 -3.56 -5.03 -7.95
N GLU A 119 -4.71 -5.59 -7.58
CA GLU A 119 -5.92 -5.54 -8.42
C GLU A 119 -6.40 -4.10 -8.67
N ARG A 120 -6.29 -3.21 -7.67
CA ARG A 120 -6.63 -1.79 -7.83
C ARG A 120 -5.67 -1.09 -8.78
N THR A 121 -4.36 -1.29 -8.60
CA THR A 121 -3.32 -0.71 -9.46
C THR A 121 -3.47 -1.22 -10.90
N GLU A 122 -3.68 -2.52 -11.09
CA GLU A 122 -3.92 -3.16 -12.39
C GLU A 122 -5.17 -2.60 -13.07
N ARG A 123 -6.31 -2.52 -12.35
CA ARG A 123 -7.53 -1.92 -12.89
C ARG A 123 -7.34 -0.46 -13.27
N ALA A 124 -6.62 0.32 -12.45
CA ALA A 124 -6.31 1.71 -12.74
C ALA A 124 -5.38 1.85 -13.95
N LEU A 125 -4.46 0.92 -14.16
CA LEU A 125 -3.60 0.84 -15.35
C LEU A 125 -4.43 0.49 -16.58
N GLN A 126 -5.19 -0.60 -16.57
CA GLN A 126 -6.06 -1.02 -17.67
C GLN A 126 -7.12 0.02 -18.05
N ALA A 127 -7.54 0.84 -17.10
CA ALA A 127 -8.44 1.95 -17.35
C ALA A 127 -7.82 3.03 -18.26
N ARG A 128 -6.52 3.24 -18.17
CA ARG A 128 -5.82 4.32 -18.90
C ARG A 128 -4.85 3.82 -19.96
N MET A 129 -4.45 2.55 -19.95
CA MET A 129 -3.39 2.00 -20.79
C MET A 129 -3.88 0.75 -21.52
N VAL A 130 -3.60 0.69 -22.82
CA VAL A 130 -3.80 -0.50 -23.67
C VAL A 130 -2.46 -0.84 -24.33
N PRO A 131 -1.98 -2.09 -24.26
CA PRO A 131 -0.74 -2.47 -24.92
C PRO A 131 -0.88 -2.37 -26.46
N GLY A 132 0.17 -1.87 -27.11
CA GLY A 132 0.32 -1.84 -28.56
C GLY A 132 1.38 -2.85 -29.04
N PRO A 133 1.73 -2.82 -30.33
CA PRO A 133 2.79 -3.66 -30.87
C PRO A 133 4.18 -3.21 -30.41
N GLY A 134 5.07 -4.17 -30.12
CA GLY A 134 6.45 -3.89 -29.71
C GLY A 134 6.51 -3.06 -28.42
N ASP A 135 7.26 -1.95 -28.46
CA ASP A 135 7.42 -1.03 -27.33
C ASP A 135 6.34 0.06 -27.27
N VAL A 136 5.22 -0.11 -27.99
CA VAL A 136 4.13 0.86 -28.02
C VAL A 136 3.11 0.57 -26.91
N GLN A 137 2.67 1.63 -26.22
CA GLN A 137 1.50 1.63 -25.37
C GLN A 137 0.57 2.76 -25.77
N TYR A 138 -0.75 2.54 -25.71
CA TYR A 138 -1.75 3.58 -25.89
C TYR A 138 -2.21 4.05 -24.51
N HIS A 139 -2.15 5.36 -24.26
CA HIS A 139 -2.49 5.96 -22.97
C HIS A 139 -3.57 7.03 -23.07
N LEU A 140 -4.54 7.00 -22.18
CA LEU A 140 -5.46 8.10 -21.90
C LEU A 140 -4.76 9.04 -20.92
N LEU A 141 -4.35 10.22 -21.41
CA LEU A 141 -3.59 11.19 -20.63
C LEU A 141 -4.49 12.25 -19.96
N ALA A 142 -3.88 13.10 -19.13
CA ALA A 142 -4.60 14.09 -18.32
C ALA A 142 -5.42 15.12 -19.15
N ASP A 143 -5.08 15.31 -20.42
CA ASP A 143 -5.82 16.15 -21.36
C ASP A 143 -7.13 15.50 -21.88
N GLY A 144 -7.38 14.24 -21.50
CA GLY A 144 -8.56 13.48 -21.91
C GLY A 144 -8.49 12.97 -23.36
N ALA A 145 -7.29 12.96 -23.96
CA ALA A 145 -7.04 12.37 -25.27
C ALA A 145 -6.26 11.05 -25.16
N TRP A 146 -6.39 10.21 -26.18
CA TRP A 146 -5.57 9.02 -26.33
C TRP A 146 -4.26 9.38 -27.05
N TRP A 147 -3.17 8.83 -26.55
CA TRP A 147 -1.82 9.03 -27.06
C TRP A 147 -1.17 7.69 -27.33
N GLU A 148 -0.46 7.59 -28.44
CA GLU A 148 0.52 6.54 -28.69
C GLU A 148 1.82 6.95 -28.00
N VAL A 149 2.35 6.07 -27.16
CA VAL A 149 3.57 6.26 -26.39
C VAL A 149 4.54 5.15 -26.75
N VAL A 150 5.76 5.52 -27.14
CA VAL A 150 6.84 4.57 -27.44
C VAL A 150 7.78 4.53 -26.25
N LEU A 151 7.88 3.37 -25.63
CA LEU A 151 8.77 3.14 -24.51
C LEU A 151 10.19 2.83 -24.99
N ALA A 152 11.16 3.22 -24.19
CA ALA A 152 12.55 2.78 -24.32
C ALA A 152 13.06 2.38 -22.93
N ARG A 153 14.04 1.47 -22.90
CA ARG A 153 14.67 1.04 -21.65
C ARG A 153 15.60 2.14 -21.13
N GLU A 154 15.57 2.34 -19.82
CA GLU A 154 16.59 3.13 -19.15
C GLU A 154 17.94 2.43 -19.27
N PRO A 155 19.02 3.17 -19.58
CA PRO A 155 20.36 2.60 -19.62
C PRO A 155 20.77 2.16 -18.20
N GLU A 156 21.30 0.94 -18.07
CA GLU A 156 21.72 0.36 -16.77
C GLU A 156 22.78 1.20 -16.05
N ALA A 157 23.67 1.83 -16.82
CA ALA A 157 24.59 2.87 -16.37
C ALA A 157 25.03 3.71 -17.57
N GLY A 158 24.76 5.01 -17.52
CA GLY A 158 25.43 5.97 -18.40
C GLY A 158 26.80 6.34 -17.83
N PRO A 159 27.71 6.93 -18.62
CA PRO A 159 28.88 7.59 -18.06
C PRO A 159 28.44 8.64 -17.02
N PRO A 160 29.28 8.99 -16.02
CA PRO A 160 28.88 9.79 -14.86
C PRO A 160 28.26 11.16 -15.18
N ASP A 161 28.51 11.65 -16.39
CA ASP A 161 28.09 12.92 -16.96
C ASP A 161 26.91 12.81 -17.93
N ALA A 162 26.43 11.61 -18.24
CA ALA A 162 25.25 11.43 -19.07
C ALA A 162 24.01 11.92 -18.31
N SER A 163 23.30 12.88 -18.92
CA SER A 163 21.98 13.27 -18.44
C SER A 163 21.03 12.07 -18.57
N PRO A 164 20.20 11.79 -17.54
CA PRO A 164 19.22 10.73 -17.62
C PRO A 164 18.27 10.99 -18.80
N PRO A 165 17.81 9.92 -19.49
CA PRO A 165 16.87 10.08 -20.58
C PRO A 165 15.61 10.83 -20.12
N MET A 166 15.18 11.82 -20.90
CA MET A 166 13.99 12.59 -20.57
C MET A 166 12.74 11.84 -20.98
N ASP A 167 11.84 11.61 -20.03
CA ASP A 167 10.51 11.09 -20.31
C ASP A 167 9.62 12.17 -20.93
N VAL A 168 9.21 11.99 -22.20
CA VAL A 168 8.45 13.01 -22.94
C VAL A 168 6.99 13.16 -22.48
N VAL A 169 6.44 12.19 -21.75
CA VAL A 169 5.07 12.26 -21.21
C VAL A 169 5.09 13.01 -19.88
N LEU A 170 6.00 12.63 -18.98
CA LEU A 170 6.14 13.27 -17.66
C LEU A 170 6.62 14.71 -17.79
N SER A 171 7.62 14.98 -18.64
CA SER A 171 8.12 16.36 -18.88
C SER A 171 7.05 17.32 -19.39
N SER A 172 5.97 16.80 -19.98
CA SER A 172 4.85 17.62 -20.45
C SER A 172 3.71 17.82 -19.44
N GLY A 173 3.83 17.25 -18.24
CA GLY A 173 2.79 17.32 -17.22
C GLY A 173 1.52 16.53 -17.55
N LEU A 174 1.58 15.61 -18.53
CA LEU A 174 0.42 14.80 -18.96
C LEU A 174 0.21 13.54 -18.11
N ALA A 175 1.11 13.26 -17.18
CA ALA A 175 1.06 12.13 -16.25
C ALA A 175 1.22 12.63 -14.81
N ALA A 176 0.52 11.95 -13.89
CA ALA A 176 0.45 12.30 -12.46
C ALA A 176 0.99 11.19 -11.54
N LEU A 177 1.60 10.15 -12.11
CA LEU A 177 2.14 8.99 -11.42
C LEU A 177 3.63 8.83 -11.75
N PRO A 178 4.42 8.16 -10.89
CA PRO A 178 5.79 7.80 -11.22
C PRO A 178 5.84 6.89 -12.47
N PRO A 179 6.95 6.91 -13.25
CA PRO A 179 7.04 6.21 -14.53
C PRO A 179 6.65 4.72 -14.45
N ASN A 180 7.15 4.01 -13.44
CA ASN A 180 6.91 2.58 -13.32
C ASN A 180 5.45 2.22 -13.04
N GLU A 181 4.78 2.99 -12.18
CA GLU A 181 3.35 2.83 -11.97
C GLU A 181 2.57 3.25 -13.22
N PHE A 182 3.01 4.33 -13.89
CA PHE A 182 2.33 4.89 -15.04
C PHE A 182 2.33 3.92 -16.23
N TYR A 183 3.49 3.38 -16.61
CA TYR A 183 3.68 2.43 -17.73
C TYR A 183 3.46 0.96 -17.36
N GLY A 184 3.38 0.65 -16.05
CA GLY A 184 3.25 -0.73 -15.56
C GLY A 184 4.53 -1.57 -15.72
N GLN A 185 5.68 -0.93 -15.93
CA GLN A 185 6.97 -1.57 -16.16
C GLN A 185 8.08 -0.74 -15.49
N ASP A 186 9.02 -1.40 -14.81
CA ASP A 186 10.19 -0.74 -14.24
C ASP A 186 11.28 -0.53 -15.30
N GLY A 187 12.13 0.49 -15.11
CA GLY A 187 13.30 0.73 -15.95
C GLY A 187 12.96 1.15 -17.40
N VAL A 188 11.84 1.82 -17.60
CA VAL A 188 11.43 2.36 -18.91
C VAL A 188 11.01 3.82 -18.80
N TYR A 189 11.18 4.55 -19.90
CA TYR A 189 10.71 5.92 -20.06
C TYR A 189 10.01 6.08 -21.42
N ALA A 190 9.12 7.06 -21.53
CA ALA A 190 8.56 7.44 -22.83
C ALA A 190 9.60 8.20 -23.65
N SER A 191 10.09 7.59 -24.72
CA SER A 191 11.02 8.21 -25.67
C SER A 191 10.30 9.08 -26.71
N ARG A 192 9.06 8.69 -27.06
CA ARG A 192 8.20 9.42 -27.99
C ARG A 192 6.75 9.34 -27.56
N LYS A 193 5.98 10.34 -27.95
CA LYS A 193 4.51 10.33 -27.84
C LYS A 193 3.88 11.01 -29.05
N ARG A 194 2.70 10.56 -29.44
CA ARG A 194 1.90 11.15 -30.52
C ARG A 194 0.42 11.10 -30.16
N GLN A 195 -0.26 12.24 -30.25
CA GLN A 195 -1.69 12.28 -29.98
C GLN A 195 -2.45 11.52 -31.08
N LEU A 196 -3.38 10.66 -30.68
CA LEU A 196 -4.25 9.96 -31.61
C LEU A 196 -5.49 10.78 -31.92
N SER A 197 -5.85 10.84 -33.20
CA SER A 197 -7.16 11.35 -33.60
C SER A 197 -8.28 10.45 -33.08
N ARG A 198 -9.50 11.00 -33.02
CA ARG A 198 -10.68 10.21 -32.63
C ARG A 198 -10.92 9.00 -33.55
N ARG A 199 -10.59 9.13 -34.84
CA ARG A 199 -10.74 8.05 -35.82
C ARG A 199 -9.73 6.93 -35.59
N GLU A 200 -8.47 7.27 -35.30
CA GLU A 200 -7.43 6.28 -34.96
C GLU A 200 -7.76 5.57 -33.65
N ALA A 201 -8.13 6.31 -32.60
CA ALA A 201 -8.51 5.73 -31.32
C ALA A 201 -9.71 4.76 -31.46
N ALA A 202 -10.71 5.13 -32.26
CA ALA A 202 -11.85 4.26 -32.55
C ALA A 202 -11.44 2.98 -33.31
N ARG A 203 -10.55 3.10 -34.31
CA ARG A 203 -10.02 1.95 -35.07
C ARG A 203 -9.26 0.98 -34.18
N LEU A 204 -8.58 1.49 -33.16
CA LEU A 204 -7.83 0.71 -32.16
C LEU A 204 -8.71 0.19 -31.01
N GLY A 205 -10.03 0.43 -31.03
CA GLY A 205 -10.94 0.02 -29.97
C GLY A 205 -10.77 0.78 -28.64
N LEU A 206 -10.04 1.89 -28.65
CA LEU A 206 -9.76 2.70 -27.46
C LEU A 206 -11.01 3.50 -27.07
N ARG A 207 -11.70 3.07 -26.01
CA ARG A 207 -12.90 3.74 -25.51
C ARG A 207 -12.51 5.04 -24.82
N ARG A 208 -13.29 6.11 -25.03
CA ARG A 208 -13.22 7.27 -24.13
C ARG A 208 -13.82 6.85 -22.78
N GLN A 209 -13.07 7.02 -21.70
CA GLN A 209 -13.73 7.16 -20.42
C GLN A 209 -14.36 8.55 -20.40
N ASN A 210 -15.68 8.62 -20.21
CA ASN A 210 -16.35 9.88 -19.94
C ASN A 210 -15.87 10.39 -18.58
N LEU A 211 -14.69 11.01 -18.54
CA LEU A 211 -14.33 11.90 -17.44
C LEU A 211 -15.33 13.05 -17.52
N GLY A 212 -16.33 13.00 -16.64
CA GLY A 212 -17.45 13.94 -16.63
C GLY A 212 -16.94 15.36 -16.76
N ARG A 213 -17.15 15.96 -17.93
CA ARG A 213 -17.05 17.40 -18.10
C ARG A 213 -18.09 18.02 -17.18
N LYS A 214 -17.69 18.45 -15.98
CA LYS A 214 -18.33 19.62 -15.38
C LYS A 214 -18.05 20.77 -16.34
N ARG A 215 -19.03 21.10 -17.17
CA ARG A 215 -19.04 22.41 -17.84
C ARG A 215 -19.19 23.48 -16.75
N PRO A 216 -18.56 24.65 -16.91
CA PRO A 216 -18.74 25.79 -16.01
C PRO A 216 -20.21 26.19 -15.92
#